data_AF-A0A8B6X2J3-F1
#
_entry.id   AF-A0A8B6X2J3-F1
#
_cell.length_a   1.000
_cell.length_b   1.000
_cell.length_c   1.000
_cell.angle_alpha   90.00
_cell.angle_beta   90.00
_cell.angle_gamma   90.00
#
_symmetry.space_group_name_H-M   'P 1'
#
loop_
_entity.id
_entity.type
_entity.pdbx_description
1 polymer ?
#
loop_
_entity_poly.entity_id
_entity_poly.type
_entity_poly.pdbx_seq_one_letter_code
_entity_poly.pdbx_strand_id
1 'polypeptide(L)'
;MTAAVATPAQAGIASVAPEGNTQLFDGHDTRYLSLGYAELLRDVTIDETWGITFLAGVVERRSLAPREQAFMSVLVAMERGMQALLVRLLKKHGIAWDEAAIAAEADIVGRRLADRFGFLPWREFIQTAIADPAPPYLSKYGRARELAPPADHEILDLLVEHEQALLDVAALELALMTDTALAPVWRCLEKAQTLLWCEHIAELAGTTGEPADADAASAVTVLAGSPGAGSAATQEADHD
;
A
#
# COMPACT_ATOMS: atom_id res chain seq x y z
N MET A 1 -2.43 19.42 -52.52
CA MET A 1 -2.42 19.92 -51.14
C MET A 1 -2.50 18.71 -50.22
N THR A 2 -1.34 18.18 -49.82
CA THR A 2 -1.23 17.01 -48.94
C THR A 2 -1.02 17.52 -47.53
N ALA A 3 -1.98 17.26 -46.64
CA ALA A 3 -1.89 17.63 -45.23
C ALA A 3 -0.87 16.73 -44.52
N ALA A 4 0.14 17.35 -43.91
CA ALA A 4 1.08 16.67 -43.03
C ALA A 4 0.38 16.34 -41.71
N VAL A 5 0.26 15.05 -41.40
CA VAL A 5 -0.18 14.56 -40.09
C VAL A 5 0.98 14.77 -39.11
N ALA A 6 0.77 15.59 -38.10
CA ALA A 6 1.73 15.82 -37.04
C ALA A 6 1.73 14.63 -36.07
N THR A 7 2.89 13.98 -35.92
CA THR A 7 3.13 12.94 -34.91
C THR A 7 3.24 13.59 -33.53
N PRO A 8 2.54 13.11 -32.49
CA PRO A 8 2.72 13.62 -31.14
C PRO A 8 4.11 13.27 -30.60
N ALA A 9 4.75 14.26 -29.97
CA ALA A 9 6.04 14.12 -29.34
C ALA A 9 5.96 13.11 -28.19
N GLN A 10 6.70 12.01 -28.29
CA GLN A 10 6.99 11.15 -27.14
C GLN A 10 7.85 11.93 -26.16
N ALA A 11 7.28 12.29 -25.01
CA ALA A 11 8.05 12.73 -23.86
C ALA A 11 8.88 11.53 -23.39
N GLY A 12 10.17 11.53 -23.75
CA GLY A 12 11.12 10.54 -23.28
C GLY A 12 11.29 10.69 -21.77
N ILE A 13 10.61 9.83 -21.00
CA ILE A 13 11.01 9.55 -19.63
C ILE A 13 12.29 8.75 -19.76
N ALA A 14 13.44 9.39 -19.50
CA ALA A 14 14.69 8.69 -19.39
C ALA A 14 14.58 7.69 -18.24
N SER A 15 14.41 6.41 -18.58
CA SER A 15 14.59 5.30 -17.64
C SER A 15 16.07 5.28 -17.29
N VAL A 16 16.40 5.92 -16.18
CA VAL A 16 17.69 5.77 -15.51
C VAL A 16 17.59 4.46 -14.75
N ALA A 17 17.74 3.32 -15.44
CA ALA A 17 18.05 2.09 -14.74
C ALA A 17 19.44 2.29 -14.14
N PRO A 18 19.61 2.45 -12.81
CA PRO A 18 20.90 2.75 -12.25
C PRO A 18 21.76 1.49 -12.37
N GLU A 19 22.80 1.54 -13.19
CA GLU A 19 23.92 0.63 -13.10
C GLU A 19 24.54 0.77 -11.69
N GLY A 20 24.13 -0.10 -10.77
CA GLY A 20 24.60 -0.08 -9.38
C GLY A 20 23.56 -0.30 -8.27
N ASN A 21 22.29 -0.61 -8.58
CA ASN A 21 21.25 -0.76 -7.55
C ASN A 21 21.31 -2.12 -6.80
N THR A 22 22.46 -2.51 -6.26
CA THR A 22 22.56 -3.59 -5.25
C THR A 22 22.08 -3.15 -3.87
N GLN A 23 21.73 -1.87 -3.71
CA GLN A 23 21.23 -1.24 -2.48
C GLN A 23 19.73 -1.41 -2.24
N LEU A 24 19.04 -2.29 -2.98
CA LEU A 24 17.60 -2.55 -2.86
C LEU A 24 17.11 -2.87 -1.42
N PHE A 25 18.03 -3.22 -0.51
CA PHE A 25 17.75 -3.40 0.92
C PHE A 25 18.79 -2.74 1.83
N ASP A 26 19.62 -1.82 1.32
CA ASP A 26 20.39 -0.96 2.22
C ASP A 26 19.37 -0.02 2.85
N GLY A 27 18.89 -0.35 4.04
CA GLY A 27 17.84 0.33 4.81
C GLY A 27 18.14 1.80 5.20
N HIS A 28 19.01 2.44 4.43
CA HIS A 28 19.46 3.82 4.54
C HIS A 28 19.09 4.66 3.32
N ASP A 29 18.25 4.17 2.40
CA ASP A 29 17.73 5.03 1.34
C ASP A 29 16.82 6.09 1.95
N THR A 30 17.37 7.28 2.22
CA THR A 30 16.63 8.43 2.74
C THR A 30 16.08 9.34 1.64
N ARG A 31 16.21 8.97 0.36
CA ARG A 31 15.75 9.82 -0.76
C ARG A 31 14.26 10.12 -0.67
N TYR A 32 13.46 9.17 -0.14
CA TYR A 32 12.02 9.35 0.06
C TYR A 32 11.66 10.54 0.96
N LEU A 33 12.55 10.97 1.85
CA LEU A 33 12.29 12.13 2.73
C LEU A 33 12.16 13.44 1.95
N SER A 34 12.68 13.49 0.72
CA SER A 34 12.64 14.66 -0.15
C SER A 34 11.48 14.65 -1.16
N LEU A 35 10.78 13.51 -1.29
CA LEU A 35 9.70 13.33 -2.25
C LEU A 35 8.41 14.01 -1.77
N GLY A 36 7.66 14.60 -2.72
CA GLY A 36 6.27 15.01 -2.49
C GLY A 36 5.33 13.80 -2.43
N TYR A 37 4.08 14.02 -1.99
CA TYR A 37 3.10 12.94 -1.84
C TYR A 37 2.92 12.12 -3.13
N ALA A 38 2.77 12.78 -4.29
CA ALA A 38 2.54 12.09 -5.56
C ALA A 38 3.74 11.24 -6.02
N GLU A 39 4.95 11.74 -5.80
CA GLU A 39 6.18 11.02 -6.12
C GLU A 39 6.36 9.82 -5.19
N LEU A 40 6.15 10.04 -3.89
CA LEU A 40 6.23 9.00 -2.88
C LEU A 40 5.15 7.92 -3.09
N LEU A 41 3.93 8.30 -3.47
CA LEU A 41 2.87 7.34 -3.77
C LEU A 41 3.23 6.45 -4.97
N ARG A 42 3.87 7.00 -6.00
CA ARG A 42 4.40 6.22 -7.12
C ARG A 42 5.51 5.28 -6.65
N ASP A 43 6.42 5.80 -5.84
CA ASP A 43 7.58 5.07 -5.31
C ASP A 43 7.15 3.86 -4.47
N VAL A 44 6.20 4.03 -3.54
CA VAL A 44 5.66 2.90 -2.75
C VAL A 44 4.88 1.90 -3.61
N THR A 45 4.22 2.35 -4.69
CA THR A 45 3.54 1.42 -5.62
C THR A 45 4.53 0.54 -6.37
N ILE A 46 5.70 1.08 -6.69
CA ILE A 46 6.81 0.33 -7.31
C ILE A 46 7.33 -0.72 -6.31
N ASP A 47 7.56 -0.33 -5.06
CA ASP A 47 8.02 -1.25 -3.99
C ASP A 47 7.08 -2.46 -3.83
N GLU A 48 5.78 -2.24 -3.70
CA GLU A 48 4.81 -3.34 -3.58
C GLU A 48 4.79 -4.24 -4.84
N THR A 49 5.00 -3.65 -6.02
CA THR A 49 5.10 -4.46 -7.26
C THR A 49 6.38 -5.30 -7.27
N TRP A 50 7.48 -4.78 -6.72
CA TRP A 50 8.71 -5.55 -6.50
C TRP A 50 8.49 -6.66 -5.48
N GLY A 51 7.82 -6.38 -4.35
CA GLY A 51 7.48 -7.34 -3.29
C GLY A 51 6.70 -8.54 -3.82
N ILE A 52 5.61 -8.30 -4.56
CA ILE A 52 4.81 -9.35 -5.22
C ILE A 52 5.70 -10.26 -6.08
N THR A 53 6.53 -9.64 -6.93
CA THR A 53 7.35 -10.38 -7.89
C THR A 53 8.47 -11.15 -7.22
N PHE A 54 9.06 -10.58 -6.18
CA PHE A 54 10.04 -11.23 -5.32
C PHE A 54 9.45 -12.47 -4.65
N LEU A 55 8.34 -12.33 -3.92
CA LEU A 55 7.71 -13.42 -3.16
C LEU A 55 7.23 -14.54 -4.08
N ALA A 56 6.61 -14.19 -5.21
CA ALA A 56 6.23 -15.17 -6.24
C ALA A 56 7.46 -15.87 -6.82
N GLY A 57 8.54 -15.13 -7.08
CA GLY A 57 9.80 -15.68 -7.58
C GLY A 57 10.46 -16.67 -6.61
N VAL A 58 10.35 -16.45 -5.29
CA VAL A 58 10.82 -17.39 -4.26
C VAL A 58 10.05 -18.70 -4.31
N VAL A 59 8.72 -18.61 -4.45
CA VAL A 59 7.84 -19.78 -4.59
C VAL A 59 8.21 -20.62 -5.82
N GLU A 60 8.53 -20.00 -6.94
CA GLU A 60 8.90 -20.71 -8.18
C GLU A 60 10.24 -21.46 -8.08
N ARG A 61 11.20 -20.92 -7.32
CA ARG A 61 12.59 -21.41 -7.29
C ARG A 61 12.84 -22.48 -6.24
N ARG A 62 12.04 -22.46 -5.17
CA ARG A 62 12.26 -23.31 -4.00
C ARG A 62 11.24 -24.44 -3.96
N SER A 63 11.73 -25.65 -3.72
CA SER A 63 10.87 -26.73 -3.23
C SER A 63 10.50 -26.44 -1.78
N LEU A 64 9.50 -25.59 -1.58
CA LEU A 64 8.98 -25.22 -0.27
C LEU A 64 8.24 -26.41 0.36
N ALA A 65 8.35 -26.54 1.68
CA ALA A 65 7.44 -27.44 2.39
C ALA A 65 5.98 -26.92 2.23
N PRO A 66 4.95 -27.79 2.28
CA PRO A 66 3.57 -27.36 2.07
C PRO A 66 3.11 -26.19 2.95
N ARG A 67 3.59 -26.11 4.21
CA ARG A 67 3.33 -24.99 5.12
C ARG A 67 3.95 -23.69 4.61
N GLU A 68 5.22 -23.74 4.21
CA GLU A 68 5.96 -22.58 3.71
C GLU A 68 5.35 -22.08 2.39
N GLN A 69 4.92 -23.01 1.52
CA GLN A 69 4.20 -22.69 0.29
C GLN A 69 2.89 -21.94 0.56
N ALA A 70 2.10 -22.43 1.52
CA ALA A 70 0.86 -21.78 1.94
C ALA A 70 1.14 -20.38 2.53
N PHE A 71 2.15 -20.29 3.39
CA PHE A 71 2.60 -19.04 3.99
C PHE A 71 2.96 -18.00 2.93
N MET A 72 3.81 -18.36 1.96
CA MET A 72 4.22 -17.47 0.88
C MET A 72 3.03 -17.05 0.00
N SER A 73 2.08 -17.95 -0.22
CA SER A 73 0.87 -17.64 -1.00
C SER A 73 0.00 -16.58 -0.32
N VAL A 74 -0.08 -16.60 1.01
CA VAL A 74 -0.81 -15.57 1.77
C VAL A 74 -0.08 -14.22 1.69
N LEU A 75 1.25 -14.20 1.81
CA LEU A 75 2.02 -12.95 1.63
C LEU A 75 1.81 -12.35 0.24
N VAL A 76 1.93 -13.16 -0.83
CA VAL A 76 1.67 -12.70 -2.21
C VAL A 76 0.25 -12.15 -2.37
N ALA A 77 -0.75 -12.77 -1.72
CA ALA A 77 -2.12 -12.28 -1.76
C ALA A 77 -2.29 -10.93 -1.04
N MET A 78 -1.65 -10.76 0.12
CA MET A 78 -1.65 -9.50 0.87
C MET A 78 -1.03 -8.37 0.05
N GLU A 79 0.15 -8.59 -0.52
CA GLU A 79 0.90 -7.61 -1.32
C GLU A 79 0.12 -7.18 -2.57
N ARG A 80 -0.55 -8.13 -3.24
CA ARG A 80 -1.48 -7.81 -4.35
C ARG A 80 -2.64 -6.92 -3.89
N GLY A 81 -3.16 -7.15 -2.68
CA GLY A 81 -4.18 -6.30 -2.07
C GLY A 81 -3.69 -4.88 -1.84
N MET A 82 -2.48 -4.73 -1.30
CA MET A 82 -1.84 -3.43 -1.06
C MET A 82 -1.57 -2.68 -2.36
N GLN A 83 -0.97 -3.36 -3.34
CA GLN A 83 -0.70 -2.80 -4.66
C GLN A 83 -1.98 -2.33 -5.37
N ALA A 84 -3.08 -3.09 -5.29
CA ALA A 84 -4.36 -2.69 -5.86
C ALA A 84 -4.92 -1.40 -5.21
N LEU A 85 -4.80 -1.25 -3.89
CA LEU A 85 -5.22 -0.05 -3.18
C LEU A 85 -4.34 1.17 -3.53
N LEU A 86 -3.03 0.97 -3.74
CA LEU A 86 -2.13 2.04 -4.18
C LEU A 86 -2.40 2.50 -5.61
N VAL A 87 -2.60 1.55 -6.52
CA VAL A 87 -3.08 1.77 -7.90
C VAL A 87 -4.37 2.61 -7.90
N ARG A 88 -5.29 2.30 -6.98
CA ARG A 88 -6.51 3.11 -6.80
C ARG A 88 -6.18 4.55 -6.39
N LEU A 89 -5.32 4.76 -5.39
CA LEU A 89 -4.94 6.11 -4.98
C LEU A 89 -4.26 6.90 -6.11
N LEU A 90 -3.35 6.26 -6.85
CA LEU A 90 -2.71 6.90 -7.99
C LEU A 90 -3.74 7.33 -9.06
N LYS A 91 -4.76 6.50 -9.35
CA LYS A 91 -5.86 6.84 -10.26
C LYS A 91 -6.69 8.00 -9.73
N LYS A 92 -7.07 7.96 -8.44
CA LYS A 92 -7.84 9.00 -7.75
C LYS A 92 -7.20 10.38 -7.89
N HIS A 93 -5.86 10.45 -7.82
CA HIS A 93 -5.10 11.70 -7.93
C HIS A 93 -4.64 12.06 -9.34
N GLY A 94 -5.01 11.28 -10.36
CA GLY A 94 -4.56 11.50 -11.74
C GLY A 94 -3.04 11.40 -11.89
N ILE A 95 -2.37 10.64 -11.03
CA ILE A 95 -0.92 10.47 -11.06
C ILE A 95 -0.60 9.44 -12.13
N ALA A 96 0.07 9.89 -13.18
CA ALA A 96 0.54 9.00 -14.24
C ALA A 96 1.55 7.98 -13.70
N TRP A 97 1.37 6.73 -14.09
CA TRP A 97 2.35 5.66 -13.95
C TRP A 97 2.35 4.81 -15.23
N ASP A 98 3.51 4.25 -15.57
CA ASP A 98 3.65 3.33 -16.69
C ASP A 98 3.65 1.90 -16.14
N GLU A 99 2.48 1.25 -16.19
CA GLU A 99 2.29 -0.08 -15.62
C GLU A 99 3.20 -1.12 -16.27
N ALA A 100 3.41 -1.01 -17.58
CA ALA A 100 4.26 -1.94 -18.31
C ALA A 100 5.74 -1.77 -17.95
N ALA A 101 6.20 -0.52 -17.83
CA ALA A 101 7.57 -0.23 -17.41
C ALA A 101 7.82 -0.71 -15.97
N ILE A 102 6.91 -0.42 -15.04
CA ILE A 102 7.02 -0.85 -13.64
C ILE A 102 7.00 -2.38 -13.54
N ALA A 103 6.11 -3.05 -14.27
CA ALA A 103 6.07 -4.52 -14.29
C ALA A 103 7.36 -5.13 -14.84
N ALA A 104 7.95 -4.54 -15.90
CA ALA A 104 9.22 -5.00 -16.46
C ALA A 104 10.38 -4.80 -15.48
N GLU A 105 10.43 -3.66 -14.79
CA GLU A 105 11.43 -3.40 -13.75
C GLU A 105 11.25 -4.35 -12.57
N ALA A 106 10.01 -4.59 -12.12
CA ALA A 106 9.69 -5.51 -11.06
C ALA A 106 10.08 -6.96 -11.39
N ASP A 107 9.93 -7.40 -12.63
CA ASP A 107 10.40 -8.71 -13.08
C ASP A 107 11.92 -8.83 -12.91
N ILE A 108 12.68 -7.79 -13.29
CA ILE A 108 14.15 -7.80 -13.14
C ILE A 108 14.56 -7.75 -11.67
N VAL A 109 14.01 -6.81 -10.90
CA VAL A 109 14.35 -6.59 -9.49
C VAL A 109 13.89 -7.76 -8.64
N GLY A 110 12.60 -8.09 -8.70
CA GLY A 110 11.99 -9.17 -7.92
C GLY A 110 12.64 -10.52 -8.20
N ARG A 111 12.95 -10.86 -9.47
CA ARG A 111 13.68 -12.11 -9.77
C ARG A 111 15.09 -12.12 -9.18
N ARG A 112 15.84 -11.02 -9.25
CA ARG A 112 17.18 -10.94 -8.64
C ARG A 112 17.13 -11.12 -7.12
N LEU A 113 16.13 -10.52 -6.47
CA LEU A 113 15.92 -10.71 -5.04
C LEU A 113 15.54 -12.17 -4.74
N ALA A 114 14.69 -12.77 -5.56
CA ALA A 114 14.32 -14.17 -5.41
C ALA A 114 15.50 -15.11 -5.62
N ASP A 115 16.40 -14.82 -6.57
CA ASP A 115 17.65 -15.57 -6.77
C ASP A 115 18.57 -15.45 -5.54
N ARG A 116 18.65 -14.26 -4.93
CA ARG A 116 19.49 -13.98 -3.77
C ARG A 116 18.99 -14.67 -2.50
N PHE A 117 17.69 -14.61 -2.23
CA PHE A 117 17.12 -15.06 -0.95
C PHE A 117 16.37 -16.40 -1.04
N GLY A 118 15.98 -16.83 -2.23
CA GLY A 118 15.12 -18.00 -2.42
C GLY A 118 15.73 -19.34 -2.03
N PHE A 119 17.06 -19.40 -1.88
CA PHE A 119 17.78 -20.61 -1.46
C PHE A 119 18.19 -20.60 0.02
N LEU A 120 17.84 -19.56 0.78
CA LEU A 120 18.17 -19.49 2.19
C LEU A 120 17.33 -20.51 2.99
N PRO A 121 17.90 -21.12 4.05
CA PRO A 121 17.12 -21.86 5.04
C PRO A 121 15.95 -21.02 5.56
N TRP A 122 14.79 -21.63 5.84
CA TRP A 122 13.56 -20.88 6.20
C TRP A 122 13.77 -19.83 7.28
N ARG A 123 14.45 -20.19 8.38
CA ARG A 123 14.72 -19.26 9.49
C ARG A 123 15.55 -18.06 9.04
N GLU A 124 16.55 -18.28 8.18
CA GLU A 124 17.40 -17.22 7.63
C GLU A 124 16.61 -16.37 6.65
N PHE A 125 15.80 -16.98 5.76
CA PHE A 125 14.89 -16.27 4.87
C PHE A 125 13.94 -15.33 5.65
N ILE A 126 13.29 -15.81 6.71
CA ILE A 126 12.40 -14.99 7.55
C ILE A 126 13.16 -13.79 8.15
N GLN A 127 14.38 -13.99 8.65
CA GLN A 127 15.17 -12.89 9.19
C GLN A 127 15.56 -11.90 8.09
N THR A 128 16.26 -12.37 7.05
CA THR A 128 16.96 -11.50 6.11
C THR A 128 16.06 -10.88 5.06
N ALA A 129 14.98 -11.58 4.67
CA ALA A 129 14.12 -11.16 3.57
C ALA A 129 12.79 -10.57 4.02
N ILE A 130 12.38 -10.82 5.27
CA ILE A 130 11.13 -10.27 5.84
C ILE A 130 11.43 -9.30 6.98
N ALA A 131 12.16 -9.72 8.01
CA ALA A 131 12.35 -8.87 9.20
C ALA A 131 13.29 -7.67 8.96
N ASP A 132 14.47 -7.90 8.40
CA ASP A 132 15.49 -6.86 8.24
C ASP A 132 15.05 -5.73 7.29
N PRO A 133 14.33 -5.99 6.18
CA PRO A 133 13.86 -4.96 5.27
C PRO A 133 12.71 -4.08 5.78
N ALA A 134 11.86 -4.59 6.67
CA ALA A 134 10.60 -3.93 7.01
C ALA A 134 10.73 -2.55 7.70
N PRO A 135 11.70 -2.27 8.60
CA PRO A 135 11.76 -0.97 9.28
C PRO A 135 11.98 0.24 8.34
N PRO A 136 12.85 0.18 7.31
CA PRO A 136 12.92 1.21 6.28
C PRO A 136 11.59 1.47 5.55
N TYR A 137 10.86 0.42 5.16
CA TYR A 137 9.55 0.55 4.50
C TYR A 137 8.50 1.14 5.44
N LEU A 138 8.48 0.71 6.71
CA LEU A 138 7.60 1.28 7.74
C LEU A 138 7.79 2.81 7.85
N SER A 139 9.04 3.28 7.84
CA SER A 139 9.35 4.72 7.87
C SER A 139 8.90 5.43 6.58
N LYS A 140 9.12 4.82 5.42
CA LYS A 140 8.70 5.34 4.11
C LYS A 140 7.17 5.45 4.00
N TYR A 141 6.43 4.45 4.45
CA TYR A 141 4.98 4.40 4.39
C TYR A 141 4.35 5.34 5.43
N GLY A 142 4.94 5.44 6.62
CA GLY A 142 4.59 6.46 7.60
C GLY A 142 4.74 7.87 7.03
N ARG A 143 5.80 8.12 6.25
CA ARG A 143 5.99 9.40 5.57
C ARG A 143 4.94 9.66 4.49
N ALA A 144 4.58 8.65 3.69
CA ALA A 144 3.51 8.77 2.71
C ALA A 144 2.19 9.15 3.40
N ARG A 145 1.90 8.50 4.53
CA ARG A 145 0.73 8.74 5.37
C ARG A 145 0.68 10.15 5.98
N GLU A 146 1.82 10.71 6.38
CA GLU A 146 1.92 12.10 6.89
C GLU A 146 1.62 13.14 5.82
N LEU A 147 2.07 12.90 4.58
CA LEU A 147 1.93 13.83 3.46
C LEU A 147 0.55 13.76 2.79
N ALA A 148 -0.16 12.68 3.01
CA ALA A 148 -1.42 12.38 2.33
C ALA A 148 -2.60 13.25 2.80
N PRO A 149 -3.56 13.53 1.92
CA PRO A 149 -4.83 14.13 2.33
C PRO A 149 -5.63 13.16 3.22
N PRO A 150 -6.49 13.67 4.13
CA PRO A 150 -7.24 12.83 5.07
C PRO A 150 -8.06 11.70 4.43
N ALA A 151 -8.56 11.92 3.21
CA ALA A 151 -9.36 10.94 2.49
C ALA A 151 -8.58 9.70 2.01
N ASP A 152 -7.25 9.68 2.13
CA ASP A 152 -6.40 8.54 1.77
C ASP A 152 -5.83 7.83 2.99
N HIS A 153 -6.04 8.39 4.18
CA HIS A 153 -5.40 7.95 5.42
C HIS A 153 -5.71 6.49 5.74
N GLU A 154 -6.93 6.03 5.52
CA GLU A 154 -7.31 4.63 5.77
C GLU A 154 -6.48 3.61 4.97
N ILE A 155 -6.21 3.88 3.69
CA ILE A 155 -5.41 3.00 2.83
C ILE A 155 -3.94 3.04 3.27
N LEU A 156 -3.42 4.23 3.58
CA LEU A 156 -2.02 4.39 3.96
C LEU A 156 -1.73 3.92 5.39
N ASP A 157 -2.71 4.01 6.30
CA ASP A 157 -2.65 3.38 7.62
C ASP A 157 -2.56 1.86 7.47
N LEU A 158 -3.32 1.27 6.55
CA LEU A 158 -3.24 -0.17 6.26
C LEU A 158 -1.87 -0.60 5.69
N LEU A 159 -1.20 0.25 4.90
CA LEU A 159 0.17 -0.01 4.43
C LEU A 159 1.18 -0.03 5.57
N VAL A 160 1.06 0.90 6.53
CA VAL A 160 1.90 0.90 7.74
C VAL A 160 1.62 -0.34 8.60
N GLU A 161 0.35 -0.70 8.76
CA GLU A 161 -0.04 -1.94 9.47
C GLU A 161 0.51 -3.20 8.77
N HIS A 162 0.55 -3.21 7.44
CA HIS A 162 1.11 -4.30 6.63
C HIS A 162 2.58 -4.55 6.98
N GLU A 163 3.44 -3.53 6.99
CA GLU A 163 4.86 -3.67 7.33
C GLU A 163 5.05 -4.11 8.78
N GLN A 164 4.23 -3.60 9.70
CA GLN A 164 4.23 -4.06 11.08
C GLN A 164 3.82 -5.54 11.18
N ALA A 165 2.84 -5.99 10.38
CA ALA A 165 2.43 -7.39 10.35
C ALA A 165 3.56 -8.31 9.86
N LEU A 166 4.40 -7.88 8.91
CA LEU A 166 5.58 -8.63 8.48
C LEU A 166 6.61 -8.79 9.61
N LEU A 167 6.87 -7.74 10.39
CA LEU A 167 7.72 -7.80 11.58
C LEU A 167 7.16 -8.77 12.63
N ASP A 168 5.86 -8.70 12.90
CA ASP A 168 5.19 -9.57 13.87
C ASP A 168 5.26 -11.04 13.45
N VAL A 169 5.00 -11.33 12.18
CA VAL A 169 5.12 -12.66 11.60
C VAL A 169 6.54 -13.18 11.73
N ALA A 170 7.54 -12.36 11.38
CA ALA A 170 8.93 -12.79 11.47
C ALA A 170 9.34 -13.09 12.91
N ALA A 171 8.95 -12.25 13.86
CA ALA A 171 9.18 -12.50 15.29
C ALA A 171 8.55 -13.82 15.75
N LEU A 172 7.30 -14.10 15.37
CA LEU A 172 6.59 -15.34 15.71
C LEU A 172 7.23 -16.59 15.07
N GLU A 173 7.59 -16.52 13.79
CA GLU A 173 8.29 -17.61 13.09
C GLU A 173 9.66 -17.91 13.71
N LEU A 174 10.43 -16.88 14.06
CA LEU A 174 11.74 -17.03 14.70
C LEU A 174 11.64 -17.59 16.14
N ALA A 175 10.52 -17.35 16.81
CA ALA A 175 10.15 -17.92 18.10
C ALA A 175 9.50 -19.32 18.01
N LEU A 176 9.38 -19.89 16.80
CA LEU A 176 8.75 -21.18 16.52
C LEU A 176 7.25 -21.23 16.87
N MET A 177 6.57 -20.08 16.90
CA MET A 177 5.12 -19.95 17.08
C MET A 177 4.38 -20.01 15.73
N THR A 178 4.67 -21.05 14.95
CA THR A 178 4.31 -21.17 13.53
C THR A 178 2.82 -21.17 13.24
N ASP A 179 2.01 -21.70 14.16
CA ASP A 179 0.56 -21.85 13.95
C ASP A 179 -0.18 -20.52 14.06
N THR A 180 0.40 -19.56 14.79
CA THR A 180 -0.16 -18.21 14.99
C THR A 180 0.52 -17.14 14.14
N ALA A 181 1.65 -17.47 13.50
CA ALA A 181 2.50 -16.50 12.84
C ALA A 181 1.79 -15.72 11.74
N LEU A 182 0.88 -16.34 10.97
CA LEU A 182 0.16 -15.67 9.87
C LEU A 182 -1.03 -14.82 10.31
N ALA A 183 -1.42 -14.84 11.59
CA ALA A 183 -2.61 -14.11 12.04
C ALA A 183 -2.55 -12.58 11.77
N PRO A 184 -1.41 -11.88 11.93
CA PRO A 184 -1.28 -10.46 11.58
C PRO A 184 -1.53 -10.20 10.09
N VAL A 185 -0.89 -10.98 9.21
CA VAL A 185 -1.02 -10.86 7.75
C VAL A 185 -2.45 -11.12 7.29
N TRP A 186 -3.13 -12.12 7.86
CA TRP A 186 -4.54 -12.40 7.52
C TRP A 186 -5.44 -11.21 7.81
N ARG A 187 -5.25 -10.52 8.95
CA ARG A 187 -6.03 -9.32 9.27
C ARG A 187 -5.80 -8.20 8.26
N CYS A 188 -4.55 -7.99 7.83
CA CYS A 188 -4.23 -7.00 6.79
C CYS A 188 -4.92 -7.35 5.47
N LEU A 189 -4.86 -8.61 5.05
CA LEU A 189 -5.51 -9.08 3.83
C LEU A 189 -7.04 -8.92 3.88
N GLU A 190 -7.69 -9.26 5.00
CA GLU A 190 -9.14 -9.08 5.19
C GLU A 190 -9.55 -7.60 5.10
N LYS A 191 -8.78 -6.70 5.74
CA LYS A 191 -8.99 -5.25 5.63
C LYS A 191 -8.84 -4.78 4.19
N ALA A 192 -7.80 -5.24 3.48
CA ALA A 192 -7.56 -4.87 2.09
C ALA A 192 -8.72 -5.27 1.19
N GLN A 193 -9.20 -6.51 1.34
CA GLN A 193 -10.35 -7.03 0.60
C GLN A 193 -11.63 -6.24 0.90
N THR A 194 -11.84 -5.87 2.16
CA THR A 194 -12.99 -5.05 2.56
C THR A 194 -12.97 -3.68 1.85
N LEU A 195 -11.82 -3.00 1.86
CA LEU A 195 -11.67 -1.69 1.20
C LEU A 195 -11.87 -1.74 -0.31
N LEU A 196 -11.38 -2.80 -0.97
CA LEU A 196 -11.58 -3.04 -2.39
C LEU A 196 -13.05 -3.36 -2.72
N TRP A 197 -13.72 -4.13 -1.86
CA TRP A 197 -15.11 -4.53 -2.07
C TRP A 197 -16.09 -3.38 -1.88
N CYS A 198 -15.91 -2.54 -0.85
CA CYS A 198 -16.76 -1.38 -0.60
C CYS A 198 -16.80 -0.41 -1.80
N GLU A 199 -15.66 -0.22 -2.46
CA GLU A 199 -15.59 0.59 -3.68
C GLU A 199 -16.32 -0.05 -4.86
N HIS A 200 -16.10 -1.34 -5.09
CA HIS A 200 -16.78 -2.04 -6.18
C HIS A 200 -18.31 -1.95 -6.04
N ILE A 201 -18.83 -2.04 -4.82
CA ILE A 201 -20.25 -1.79 -4.55
C ILE A 201 -20.65 -0.34 -4.85
N ALA A 202 -19.85 0.64 -4.45
CA ALA A 202 -20.15 2.06 -4.69
C ALA A 202 -20.18 2.40 -6.19
N GLU A 203 -19.27 1.81 -6.98
CA GLU A 203 -19.23 1.91 -8.45
C GLU A 203 -20.48 1.28 -9.07
N LEU A 204 -20.84 0.05 -8.66
CA LEU A 204 -22.05 -0.63 -9.15
C LEU A 204 -23.34 0.11 -8.78
N ALA A 205 -23.36 0.80 -7.65
CA ALA A 205 -24.50 1.60 -7.21
C ALA A 205 -24.64 2.94 -7.97
N GLY A 206 -23.69 3.29 -8.85
CA GLY A 206 -23.69 4.59 -9.55
C GLY A 206 -23.52 5.79 -8.62
N THR A 207 -23.05 5.55 -7.40
CA THR A 207 -22.92 6.58 -6.35
C THR A 207 -21.63 7.40 -6.44
N THR A 208 -20.74 7.06 -7.39
CA THR A 208 -19.51 7.82 -7.68
C THR A 208 -19.74 9.07 -8.52
N GLY A 209 -21.00 9.55 -8.61
CA GLY A 209 -21.33 10.81 -9.27
C GLY A 209 -20.53 11.96 -8.69
N GLU A 210 -19.82 12.67 -9.58
CA GLU A 210 -19.16 13.96 -9.35
C GLU A 210 -19.84 14.78 -8.23
N PRO A 211 -19.09 15.35 -7.27
CA PRO A 211 -19.64 16.46 -6.51
C PRO A 211 -20.01 17.54 -7.52
N ALA A 212 -21.30 17.64 -7.83
CA ALA A 212 -21.85 18.68 -8.69
C ALA A 212 -21.25 20.00 -8.24
N ASP A 213 -20.60 20.69 -9.19
CA ASP A 213 -19.91 21.97 -9.03
C ASP A 213 -20.41 22.74 -7.79
N ALA A 214 -19.59 22.74 -6.74
CA ALA A 214 -19.79 23.61 -5.59
C ALA A 214 -19.39 25.05 -5.97
N ASP A 215 -20.03 25.58 -7.01
CA ASP A 215 -20.11 27.00 -7.30
C ASP A 215 -21.50 27.48 -6.88
N ALA A 216 -21.72 27.48 -5.56
CA ALA A 216 -22.81 28.21 -4.92
C ALA A 216 -22.20 29.22 -3.96
N ALA A 217 -21.75 30.33 -4.55
CA ALA A 217 -21.49 31.57 -3.86
C ALA A 217 -22.69 32.01 -3.01
N SER A 218 -22.39 32.52 -1.81
CA SER A 218 -22.87 33.80 -1.30
C SER A 218 -24.38 34.12 -1.47
N ALA A 219 -25.18 33.79 -0.44
CA ALA A 219 -26.36 34.51 0.09
C ALA A 219 -27.01 33.56 1.13
N VAL A 220 -27.22 33.85 2.41
CA VAL A 220 -28.06 34.92 2.96
C VAL A 220 -27.73 35.13 4.45
N THR A 221 -27.54 36.40 4.77
CA THR A 221 -27.64 37.12 6.05
C THR A 221 -28.77 36.66 6.99
N VAL A 222 -28.42 36.47 8.28
CA VAL A 222 -29.16 36.79 9.52
C VAL A 222 -30.66 36.44 9.60
N LEU A 223 -31.02 35.62 10.61
CA LEU A 223 -32.05 36.00 11.59
C LEU A 223 -31.90 35.21 12.89
N ALA A 224 -32.08 35.95 13.99
CA ALA A 224 -31.91 35.56 15.37
C ALA A 224 -32.97 34.57 15.87
N GLY A 225 -32.64 33.85 16.94
CA GLY A 225 -33.62 33.09 17.73
C GLY A 225 -33.04 32.21 18.83
N SER A 226 -32.48 32.79 19.90
CA SER A 226 -32.64 32.22 21.25
C SER A 226 -34.09 32.45 21.69
N PRO A 227 -34.81 31.50 22.33
CA PRO A 227 -34.54 31.06 23.71
C PRO A 227 -34.69 29.52 23.86
N GLY A 228 -34.41 28.85 24.98
CA GLY A 228 -34.42 29.26 26.36
C GLY A 228 -33.99 28.11 27.28
N ALA A 229 -33.67 28.50 28.50
CA ALA A 229 -33.32 27.61 29.60
C ALA A 229 -34.48 26.66 29.96
N GLY A 230 -34.13 25.41 30.24
CA GLY A 230 -34.98 24.41 30.90
C GLY A 230 -34.10 23.59 31.85
N SER A 231 -34.28 23.84 33.15
CA SER A 231 -33.59 23.22 34.28
C SER A 231 -34.33 21.95 34.76
N ALA A 232 -33.63 21.15 35.58
CA ALA A 232 -34.09 20.08 36.48
C ALA A 232 -34.41 18.71 35.82
N ALA A 233 -34.15 17.54 36.43
CA ALA A 233 -33.54 17.13 37.70
C ALA A 233 -33.19 15.62 37.63
N THR A 234 -32.32 15.23 38.57
CA THR A 234 -32.00 13.90 39.15
C THR A 234 -33.02 12.76 39.01
N GLN A 235 -32.51 11.53 38.79
CA GLN A 235 -32.89 10.38 39.63
C GLN A 235 -31.85 9.23 39.58
N GLU A 236 -31.33 8.87 40.77
CA GLU A 236 -30.64 7.62 41.09
C GLU A 236 -31.56 6.42 40.90
N ALA A 237 -31.01 5.27 40.50
CA ALA A 237 -31.52 3.96 40.90
C ALA A 237 -30.38 2.93 40.88
N ASP A 238 -29.93 2.60 42.09
CA ASP A 238 -29.36 1.30 42.44
C ASP A 238 -30.26 0.16 41.96
N HIS A 239 -29.67 -0.93 41.47
CA HIS A 239 -30.26 -2.26 41.56
C HIS A 239 -29.15 -3.32 41.68
N ASP A 240 -29.11 -3.92 42.87
CA ASP A 240 -28.77 -5.29 43.28
C ASP A 240 -27.66 -6.06 42.55
#